data_AF-Q2NVS4-F1
#
_entry.id   AF-Q2NVS4-F1
#
_cell.length_a   1.000
_cell.length_b   1.000
_cell.length_c   1.000
_cell.angle_alpha   90.00
_cell.angle_beta   90.00
_cell.angle_gamma   90.00
#
_symmetry.space_group_name_H-M   'P 1'
#
loop_
_entity.id
_entity.type
_entity.pdbx_description
1 polymer ?
#
loop_
_entity_poly.entity_id
_entity_poly.type
_entity_poly.pdbx_seq_one_letter_code
_entity_poly.pdbx_strand_id
1 'polypeptide(L)'
;MNTPLTFTPYVDVSVNAEWDVGEAFPTGRPNPLYAELTAALKTDGLTLSFITLGQDNAPCWARQSTTPLAWAKPLADALTETGLGFNLSFGSANARDISSTLFEDELLEAYHQAITLYQPRGLDFDLENNQFDMGKISAALARLQPEFPDVKLTLPTGLAPAQFALVEQLATANVDFIIKRHGDGFLPARRCRRNGTGGERRGR
;
A
#
# COMPACT_ATOMS: atom_id res chain seq x y z
N MET A 1 -21.44 -9.92 9.69
CA MET A 1 -21.10 -8.71 10.48
C MET A 1 -20.62 -7.66 9.50
N ASN A 2 -21.20 -6.45 9.51
CA ASN A 2 -20.68 -5.34 8.70
C ASN A 2 -19.34 -4.92 9.31
N THR A 3 -18.24 -5.12 8.59
CA THR A 3 -16.95 -4.52 8.96
C THR A 3 -17.12 -2.99 8.89
N PRO A 4 -16.84 -2.24 9.97
CA PRO A 4 -16.91 -0.78 9.94
C PRO A 4 -16.05 -0.24 8.79
N LEU A 5 -16.59 0.73 8.05
CA LEU A 5 -15.82 1.45 7.03
C LEU A 5 -14.66 2.15 7.74
N THR A 6 -13.43 1.78 7.41
CA THR A 6 -12.23 2.42 7.96
C THR A 6 -11.93 3.69 7.17
N PHE A 7 -11.90 4.84 7.83
CA PHE A 7 -11.52 6.12 7.23
C PHE A 7 -10.05 6.44 7.55
N THR A 8 -9.18 6.20 6.56
CA THR A 8 -7.73 6.49 6.64
C THR A 8 -7.34 7.45 5.53
N PRO A 9 -7.46 8.78 5.72
CA PRO A 9 -7.09 9.75 4.70
C PRO A 9 -5.63 9.60 4.30
N TYR A 10 -5.37 9.97 3.05
CA TYR A 10 -4.05 9.93 2.46
C TYR A 10 -3.20 11.11 2.97
N VAL A 11 -1.92 10.85 3.27
CA VAL A 11 -0.92 11.89 3.55
C VAL A 11 0.34 11.62 2.75
N ASP A 12 0.81 12.62 2.00
CA ASP A 12 2.17 12.63 1.48
C ASP A 12 3.09 13.02 2.64
N VAL A 13 3.87 12.07 3.16
CA VAL A 13 4.67 12.25 4.37
C VAL A 13 5.84 13.23 4.17
N SER A 14 6.16 13.57 2.92
CA SER A 14 7.20 14.55 2.58
C SER A 14 6.68 15.98 2.53
N VAL A 15 5.37 16.15 2.36
CA VAL A 15 4.72 17.47 2.41
C VAL A 15 4.72 17.97 3.85
N ASN A 16 5.05 19.25 4.04
CA ASN A 16 5.14 19.89 5.36
C ASN A 16 6.10 19.18 6.34
N ALA A 17 7.03 18.36 5.84
CA ALA A 17 8.03 17.69 6.66
C ALA A 17 8.90 18.70 7.41
N GLU A 18 9.38 18.28 8.58
CA GLU A 18 10.31 19.07 9.38
C GLU A 18 11.73 18.73 8.93
N TRP A 19 12.43 19.74 8.43
CA TRP A 19 13.83 19.64 8.00
C TRP A 19 14.73 20.24 9.09
N ASP A 20 15.98 19.79 9.15
CA ASP A 20 17.01 20.31 10.08
C ASP A 20 16.66 20.19 11.58
N VAL A 21 15.94 19.13 11.95
CA VAL A 21 15.47 18.83 13.33
C VAL A 21 16.55 18.19 14.24
N GLY A 22 17.80 18.62 14.09
CA GLY A 22 18.92 18.21 14.93
C GLY A 22 19.43 16.78 14.68
N GLU A 23 20.32 16.32 15.56
CA GLU A 23 21.08 15.06 15.37
C GLU A 23 20.21 13.79 15.34
N ALA A 24 19.04 13.82 15.97
CA ALA A 24 18.11 12.68 15.97
C ALA A 24 17.48 12.43 14.58
N PHE A 25 17.38 13.47 13.76
CA PHE A 25 16.73 13.45 12.45
C PHE A 25 17.55 14.24 11.42
N PRO A 26 18.76 13.76 11.08
CA PRO A 26 19.71 14.51 10.26
C PRO A 26 19.24 14.75 8.83
N THR A 27 18.28 13.96 8.34
CA THR A 27 17.64 14.15 7.02
C THR A 27 16.19 14.61 7.16
N GLY A 28 15.84 15.24 8.29
CA GLY A 28 14.46 15.62 8.61
C GLY A 28 13.59 14.42 8.99
N ARG A 29 12.29 14.67 9.09
CA ARG A 29 11.25 13.67 9.38
C ARG A 29 9.86 14.15 8.93
N PRO A 30 8.86 13.27 8.76
CA PRO A 30 7.49 13.72 8.58
C PRO A 30 7.02 14.53 9.78
N ASN A 31 6.10 15.47 9.53
CA ASN A 31 5.58 16.33 10.57
C ASN A 31 4.77 15.54 11.62
N PRO A 32 5.09 15.61 12.92
CA PRO A 32 4.32 14.95 13.97
C PRO A 32 2.87 15.43 14.06
N LEU A 33 2.59 16.67 13.60
CA LEU A 33 1.25 17.25 13.56
C LEU A 33 0.23 16.34 12.85
N TYR A 34 0.67 15.52 11.89
CA TYR A 34 -0.22 14.58 11.22
C TYR A 34 -0.85 13.57 12.18
N ALA A 35 -0.11 13.06 13.17
CA ALA A 35 -0.68 12.16 14.17
C ALA A 35 -1.69 12.89 15.08
N GLU A 36 -1.38 14.12 15.49
CA GLU A 36 -2.28 14.95 16.31
C GLU A 36 -3.59 15.28 15.59
N LEU A 37 -3.51 15.68 14.32
CA LEU A 37 -4.68 15.96 13.49
C LEU A 37 -5.53 14.71 13.26
N THR A 38 -4.90 13.55 13.07
CA THR A 38 -5.60 12.27 12.92
C THR A 38 -6.45 11.96 14.15
N ALA A 39 -5.88 12.14 15.35
CA ALA A 39 -6.60 11.99 16.60
C ALA A 39 -7.74 13.03 16.77
N ALA A 40 -7.46 14.30 16.47
CA ALA A 40 -8.43 15.39 16.60
C ALA A 40 -9.62 15.25 15.65
N LEU A 41 -9.37 14.80 14.41
CA LEU A 41 -10.38 14.57 13.37
C LEU A 41 -11.11 13.24 13.53
N LYS A 42 -10.73 12.41 14.52
CA LYS A 42 -11.34 11.11 14.82
C LYS A 42 -11.40 10.18 13.60
N THR A 43 -10.33 10.18 12.80
CA THR A 43 -10.18 9.17 11.75
C THR A 43 -9.68 7.87 12.36
N ASP A 44 -9.74 6.77 11.62
CA ASP A 44 -9.25 5.47 12.10
C ASP A 44 -7.71 5.35 12.00
N GLY A 45 -7.06 6.33 11.37
CA GLY A 45 -5.66 6.27 10.99
C GLY A 45 -5.32 7.12 9.76
N LEU A 46 -4.16 6.85 9.16
CA LEU A 46 -3.68 7.47 7.93
C LEU A 46 -3.26 6.43 6.88
N THR A 47 -3.25 6.80 5.61
CA THR A 47 -2.48 6.10 4.59
C THR A 47 -1.23 6.92 4.29
N LEU A 48 -0.07 6.42 4.73
CA LEU A 48 1.22 7.09 4.62
C LEU A 48 1.82 6.83 3.25
N SER A 49 2.22 7.90 2.57
CA SER A 49 2.51 7.81 1.15
C SER A 49 3.62 8.77 0.71
N PHE A 50 4.38 8.51 -0.35
CA PHE A 50 4.45 7.26 -1.11
C PHE A 50 5.80 6.57 -0.92
N ILE A 51 5.78 5.24 -0.82
CA ILE A 51 6.97 4.41 -0.99
C ILE A 51 7.23 4.25 -2.49
N THR A 52 8.45 4.62 -2.88
CA THR A 52 8.96 4.66 -4.24
C THR A 52 10.40 4.12 -4.25
N LEU A 53 11.18 4.39 -5.31
CA LEU A 53 12.60 4.05 -5.36
C LEU A 53 13.49 5.29 -5.31
N GLY A 54 14.62 5.15 -4.60
CA GLY A 54 15.76 6.06 -4.69
C GLY A 54 16.58 5.84 -5.96
N GLN A 55 17.66 6.60 -6.10
CA GLN A 55 18.57 6.50 -7.27
C GLN A 55 19.32 5.16 -7.32
N ASP A 56 19.45 4.51 -6.17
CA ASP A 56 20.07 3.21 -5.91
C ASP A 56 19.07 2.03 -6.04
N ASN A 57 17.84 2.29 -6.49
CA ASN A 57 16.74 1.31 -6.51
C ASN A 57 16.36 0.75 -5.13
N ALA A 58 16.76 1.40 -4.03
CA ALA A 58 16.29 1.05 -2.71
C ALA A 58 14.89 1.68 -2.45
N PRO A 59 13.98 1.00 -1.74
CA PRO A 59 12.72 1.59 -1.33
C PRO A 59 12.94 2.84 -0.48
N CYS A 60 12.28 3.94 -0.85
CA CYS A 60 12.40 5.22 -0.15
C CYS A 60 11.10 6.01 -0.21
N TRP A 61 10.98 7.01 0.65
CA TRP A 61 9.93 8.01 0.56
C TRP A 61 10.33 9.10 -0.44
N ALA A 62 9.36 9.83 -0.97
CA ALA A 62 9.56 11.05 -1.78
C ALA A 62 10.50 10.92 -3.00
N ARG A 63 10.83 9.69 -3.45
CA ARG A 63 11.79 9.38 -4.52
C ARG A 63 13.22 9.89 -4.26
N GLN A 64 13.59 10.03 -2.99
CA GLN A 64 14.90 10.52 -2.58
C GLN A 64 15.59 9.52 -1.67
N SER A 65 16.82 9.12 -2.02
CA SER A 65 17.62 8.22 -1.18
C SER A 65 17.96 8.83 0.20
N THR A 66 17.85 10.15 0.36
CA THR A 66 18.00 10.86 1.64
C THR A 66 16.82 10.66 2.59
N THR A 67 15.68 10.19 2.08
CA THR A 67 14.49 9.81 2.85
C THR A 67 14.28 8.29 2.72
N PRO A 68 15.20 7.47 3.29
CA PRO A 68 15.17 6.01 3.15
C PRO A 68 13.89 5.43 3.74
N LEU A 69 13.61 4.14 3.50
CA LEU A 69 12.37 3.51 3.96
C LEU A 69 12.07 3.75 5.45
N ALA A 70 13.06 3.82 6.34
CA ALA A 70 12.87 4.09 7.78
C ALA A 70 12.57 5.55 8.15
N TRP A 71 12.66 6.48 7.21
CA TRP A 71 12.52 7.92 7.46
C TRP A 71 11.15 8.30 8.03
N ALA A 72 10.07 7.62 7.61
CA ALA A 72 8.72 7.89 8.12
C ALA A 72 8.36 7.15 9.41
N LYS A 73 9.28 6.33 9.96
CA LYS A 73 9.06 5.54 11.17
C LYS A 73 8.62 6.38 12.39
N PRO A 74 9.15 7.58 12.64
CA PRO A 74 8.70 8.41 13.77
C PRO A 74 7.21 8.77 13.72
N LEU A 75 6.66 9.01 12.52
CA LEU A 75 5.22 9.29 12.37
C LEU A 75 4.38 8.03 12.57
N ALA A 76 4.83 6.89 12.04
CA ALA A 76 4.17 5.60 12.25
C ALA A 76 4.14 5.22 13.74
N ASP A 77 5.22 5.50 14.47
CA ASP A 77 5.30 5.28 15.92
C ASP A 77 4.33 6.18 16.67
N ALA A 78 4.27 7.47 16.35
CA ALA A 78 3.31 8.40 16.97
C ALA A 78 1.84 7.99 16.73
N LEU A 79 1.50 7.49 15.54
CA LEU A 79 0.16 6.94 15.26
C LEU A 79 -0.11 5.70 16.12
N THR A 80 0.86 4.80 16.23
CA THR A 80 0.72 3.58 17.02
C THR A 80 0.58 3.87 18.52
N GLU A 81 1.37 4.79 19.06
CA GLU A 81 1.35 5.21 20.46
C GLU A 81 0.01 5.84 20.87
N THR A 82 -0.68 6.47 19.92
CA THR A 82 -2.03 7.03 20.12
C THR A 82 -3.14 6.01 19.88
N GLY A 83 -2.81 4.74 19.59
CA GLY A 83 -3.76 3.66 19.31
C GLY A 83 -4.40 3.74 17.91
N LEU A 84 -3.96 4.68 17.08
CA LEU A 84 -4.37 4.80 15.69
C LEU A 84 -3.57 3.79 14.86
N GLY A 85 -4.10 3.44 13.68
CA GLY A 85 -3.34 2.62 12.74
C GLY A 85 -3.02 3.38 11.49
N PHE A 86 -2.39 2.67 10.56
CA PHE A 86 -2.08 3.24 9.27
C PHE A 86 -1.90 2.17 8.21
N ASN A 87 -1.95 2.60 6.96
CA ASN A 87 -1.54 1.84 5.79
C ASN A 87 -0.29 2.48 5.18
N LEU A 88 0.45 1.72 4.38
CA LEU A 88 1.55 2.26 3.56
C LEU A 88 1.12 2.25 2.10
N SER A 89 1.34 3.34 1.37
CA SER A 89 1.04 3.42 -0.06
C SER A 89 2.29 3.29 -0.92
N PHE A 90 2.23 2.41 -1.91
CA PHE A 90 3.15 2.32 -3.04
C PHE A 90 2.55 3.03 -4.26
N GLY A 91 3.39 3.46 -5.19
CA GLY A 91 2.96 4.16 -6.41
C GLY A 91 2.97 5.68 -6.28
N SER A 92 2.30 6.38 -7.20
CA SER A 92 2.01 7.83 -7.21
C SER A 92 1.54 8.26 -8.61
N ALA A 93 0.67 9.28 -8.69
CA ALA A 93 0.36 10.02 -9.91
C ALA A 93 1.60 10.46 -10.72
N ASN A 94 2.66 10.86 -10.01
CA ASN A 94 3.80 11.59 -10.57
C ASN A 94 5.07 10.74 -10.74
N ALA A 95 4.96 9.42 -10.52
CA ALA A 95 6.09 8.52 -10.56
C ALA A 95 5.75 7.19 -11.22
N ARG A 96 6.79 6.49 -11.68
CA ARG A 96 6.66 5.07 -11.99
C ARG A 96 6.58 4.30 -10.69
N ASP A 97 5.70 3.30 -10.64
CA ASP A 97 5.66 2.37 -9.51
C ASP A 97 6.96 1.54 -9.46
N ILE A 98 7.33 1.12 -8.25
CA ILE A 98 8.56 0.35 -8.01
C ILE A 98 8.59 -0.97 -8.80
N SER A 99 7.44 -1.57 -9.10
CA SER A 99 7.32 -2.78 -9.93
C SER A 99 7.80 -2.61 -11.37
N SER A 100 7.81 -1.38 -11.88
CA SER A 100 8.29 -1.08 -13.23
C SER A 100 9.83 -1.21 -13.33
N THR A 101 10.53 -1.13 -12.20
CA THR A 101 12.00 -1.21 -12.12
C THR A 101 12.46 -2.53 -11.54
N LEU A 102 11.92 -2.91 -10.38
CA LEU A 102 12.37 -4.08 -9.64
C LEU A 102 11.97 -5.39 -10.34
N PHE A 103 12.78 -6.43 -10.15
CA PHE A 103 12.38 -7.81 -10.45
C PHE A 103 11.40 -8.34 -9.40
N GLU A 104 10.75 -9.46 -9.67
CA GLU A 104 9.68 -10.00 -8.80
C GLU A 104 10.17 -10.26 -7.36
N ASP A 105 11.32 -10.90 -7.18
CA ASP A 105 11.86 -11.20 -5.85
C ASP A 105 12.27 -9.93 -5.09
N GLU A 106 12.82 -8.93 -5.80
CA GLU A 106 13.16 -7.63 -5.22
C GLU A 106 11.91 -6.86 -4.81
N LEU A 107 10.84 -6.96 -5.61
CA LEU A 107 9.55 -6.35 -5.32
C LEU A 107 8.90 -6.97 -4.07
N LEU A 108 8.91 -8.31 -3.99
CA LEU A 108 8.47 -9.04 -2.81
C LEU A 108 9.26 -8.63 -1.56
N GLU A 109 10.58 -8.55 -1.67
CA GLU A 109 11.45 -8.15 -0.57
C GLU A 109 11.17 -6.69 -0.13
N ALA A 110 10.94 -5.78 -1.07
CA ALA A 110 10.56 -4.40 -0.75
C ALA A 110 9.25 -4.33 0.06
N TYR A 111 8.24 -5.14 -0.30
CA TYR A 111 6.99 -5.24 0.45
C TYR A 111 7.21 -5.86 1.83
N HIS A 112 8.01 -6.93 1.92
CA HIS A 112 8.36 -7.59 3.17
C HIS A 112 9.09 -6.64 4.13
N GLN A 113 10.06 -5.86 3.64
CA GLN A 113 10.78 -4.84 4.41
C GLN A 113 9.83 -3.77 4.94
N ALA A 114 8.92 -3.27 4.11
CA ALA A 114 7.94 -2.28 4.53
C ALA A 114 7.01 -2.82 5.62
N ILE A 115 6.46 -4.03 5.46
CA ILE A 115 5.60 -4.65 6.47
C ILE A 115 6.36 -4.92 7.76
N THR A 116 7.58 -5.47 7.67
CA THR A 116 8.39 -5.81 8.85
C THR A 116 8.77 -4.56 9.64
N LEU A 117 9.17 -3.49 8.95
CA LEU A 117 9.62 -2.26 9.58
C LEU A 117 8.48 -1.49 10.26
N TYR A 118 7.31 -1.48 9.65
CA TYR A 118 6.20 -0.61 10.07
C TYR A 118 5.04 -1.35 10.75
N GLN A 119 4.84 -2.63 10.46
CA GLN A 119 3.67 -3.41 10.90
C GLN A 119 2.32 -2.71 10.58
N PRO A 120 2.08 -2.30 9.32
CA PRO A 120 0.87 -1.55 8.96
C PRO A 120 -0.38 -2.44 9.02
N ARG A 121 -1.57 -1.82 9.07
CA ARG A 121 -2.86 -2.52 8.91
C ARG A 121 -3.10 -2.96 7.46
N GLY A 122 -2.41 -2.35 6.51
CA GLY A 122 -2.59 -2.61 5.09
C GLY A 122 -1.54 -1.97 4.19
N LEU A 123 -1.46 -2.48 2.98
CA LEU A 123 -0.73 -1.89 1.87
C LEU A 123 -1.72 -1.33 0.84
N ASP A 124 -1.48 -0.11 0.42
CA ASP A 124 -2.22 0.57 -0.63
C ASP A 124 -1.36 0.65 -1.89
N PHE A 125 -1.94 0.31 -3.04
CA PHE A 125 -1.23 0.35 -4.32
C PHE A 125 -1.85 1.42 -5.18
N ASP A 126 -1.34 2.64 -5.09
CA ASP A 126 -1.80 3.79 -5.87
C ASP A 126 -1.23 3.75 -7.30
N LEU A 127 -1.76 2.79 -8.07
CA LEU A 127 -1.32 2.45 -9.41
C LEU A 127 -2.01 3.35 -10.44
N GLU A 128 -1.53 4.58 -10.56
CA GLU A 128 -2.01 5.54 -11.55
C GLU A 128 -1.20 5.42 -12.86
N ASN A 129 -1.54 6.24 -13.87
CA ASN A 129 -0.75 6.52 -15.09
C ASN A 129 -0.23 5.35 -15.97
N ASN A 130 -0.61 4.10 -15.69
CA ASN A 130 -0.14 2.87 -16.36
C ASN A 130 1.38 2.62 -16.30
N GLN A 131 2.10 3.20 -15.33
CA GLN A 131 3.54 2.98 -15.16
C GLN A 131 3.84 1.98 -14.05
N PHE A 132 3.29 0.77 -14.19
CA PHE A 132 3.44 -0.34 -13.25
C PHE A 132 3.45 -1.69 -13.98
N ASP A 133 3.98 -2.74 -13.34
CA ASP A 133 3.99 -4.10 -13.87
C ASP A 133 3.02 -4.99 -13.08
N MET A 134 1.86 -5.27 -13.67
CA MET A 134 0.80 -6.06 -13.04
C MET A 134 1.20 -7.51 -12.78
N GLY A 135 2.01 -8.09 -13.67
CA GLY A 135 2.46 -9.48 -13.54
C GLY A 135 3.34 -9.63 -12.31
N LYS A 136 4.30 -8.73 -12.13
CA LYS A 136 5.17 -8.72 -10.95
C LYS A 136 4.40 -8.40 -9.67
N ILE A 137 3.51 -7.41 -9.70
CA ILE A 137 2.69 -7.06 -8.53
C ILE A 137 1.85 -8.26 -8.10
N SER A 138 1.12 -8.88 -9.02
CA SER A 138 0.24 -10.01 -8.69
C SER A 138 1.02 -11.22 -8.20
N ALA A 139 2.17 -11.54 -8.79
CA ALA A 139 3.03 -12.64 -8.35
C ALA A 139 3.63 -12.39 -6.97
N ALA A 140 4.17 -11.18 -6.72
CA ALA A 140 4.71 -10.81 -5.41
C ALA A 140 3.61 -10.84 -4.33
N LEU A 141 2.43 -10.28 -4.60
CA LEU A 141 1.32 -10.26 -3.63
C LEU A 141 0.77 -11.66 -3.32
N ALA A 142 0.74 -12.56 -4.31
CA ALA A 142 0.34 -13.96 -4.10
C ALA A 142 1.29 -14.71 -3.15
N ARG A 143 2.57 -14.34 -3.14
CA ARG A 143 3.58 -14.89 -2.22
C ARG A 143 3.55 -14.20 -0.86
N LEU A 144 3.31 -12.88 -0.84
CA LEU A 144 3.32 -12.06 0.37
C LEU A 144 2.12 -12.32 1.30
N GLN A 145 0.91 -12.44 0.75
CA GLN A 145 -0.31 -12.49 1.57
C GLN A 145 -0.38 -13.71 2.52
N PRO A 146 0.05 -14.93 2.13
CA PRO A 146 0.13 -16.05 3.07
C PRO A 146 1.07 -15.80 4.25
N GLU A 147 2.12 -15.00 4.08
CA GLU A 147 3.08 -14.64 5.14
C GLU A 147 2.51 -13.56 6.07
N PHE A 148 1.68 -12.66 5.55
CA PHE A 148 1.05 -11.56 6.28
C PHE A 148 -0.48 -11.52 6.09
N PRO A 149 -1.23 -12.54 6.57
CA PRO A 149 -2.65 -12.69 6.28
C PRO A 149 -3.53 -11.57 6.87
N ASP A 150 -3.04 -10.86 7.88
CA ASP A 150 -3.75 -9.76 8.53
C ASP A 150 -3.54 -8.40 7.85
N VAL A 151 -2.57 -8.30 6.93
CA VAL A 151 -2.28 -7.07 6.18
C VAL A 151 -3.26 -6.96 5.01
N LYS A 152 -4.12 -5.94 5.05
CA LYS A 152 -5.13 -5.70 4.00
C LYS A 152 -4.48 -5.09 2.76
N LEU A 153 -4.78 -5.62 1.59
CA LEU A 153 -4.32 -5.07 0.32
C LEU A 153 -5.41 -4.21 -0.30
N THR A 154 -5.09 -2.97 -0.71
CA THR A 154 -6.06 -2.05 -1.31
C THR A 154 -5.59 -1.53 -2.67
N LEU A 155 -6.53 -1.46 -3.62
CA LEU A 155 -6.31 -1.01 -5.01
C LEU A 155 -7.27 0.16 -5.34
N PRO A 156 -6.87 1.14 -6.17
CA PRO A 156 -7.72 2.26 -6.55
C PRO A 156 -8.89 1.84 -7.47
N THR A 157 -10.03 2.53 -7.36
CA THR A 157 -11.09 2.52 -8.38
C THR A 157 -10.82 3.52 -9.51
N GLY A 158 -11.56 3.37 -10.61
CA GLY A 158 -11.43 4.21 -11.80
C GLY A 158 -10.80 3.44 -12.95
N LEU A 159 -10.96 2.11 -12.89
CA LEU A 159 -10.14 1.12 -13.59
C LEU A 159 -10.09 1.40 -15.09
N ALA A 160 -8.97 1.93 -15.55
CA ALA A 160 -8.54 1.74 -16.92
C ALA A 160 -8.46 0.23 -17.20
N PRO A 161 -8.56 -0.23 -18.45
CA PRO A 161 -8.53 -1.67 -18.78
C PRO A 161 -7.37 -2.45 -18.13
N ALA A 162 -6.20 -1.81 -17.95
CA ALA A 162 -5.07 -2.42 -17.25
C ALA A 162 -5.41 -2.77 -15.79
N GLN A 163 -5.98 -1.85 -15.01
CA GLN A 163 -6.26 -2.10 -13.60
C GLN A 163 -7.35 -3.18 -13.41
N PHE A 164 -8.27 -3.36 -14.39
CA PHE A 164 -9.16 -4.53 -14.42
C PHE A 164 -8.40 -5.85 -14.60
N ALA A 165 -7.41 -5.90 -15.49
CA ALA A 165 -6.59 -7.09 -15.70
C ALA A 165 -5.81 -7.46 -14.43
N LEU A 166 -5.30 -6.48 -13.68
CA LEU A 166 -4.67 -6.72 -12.38
C LEU A 166 -5.64 -7.37 -11.38
N VAL A 167 -6.86 -6.83 -11.27
CA VAL A 167 -7.92 -7.39 -10.40
C VAL A 167 -8.21 -8.85 -10.77
N GLU A 168 -8.28 -9.18 -12.06
CA GLU A 168 -8.50 -10.55 -12.53
C GLU A 168 -7.31 -11.48 -12.22
N GLN A 169 -6.07 -10.99 -12.36
CA GLN A 169 -4.86 -11.74 -12.01
C GLN A 169 -4.80 -12.04 -10.52
N LEU A 170 -5.05 -11.04 -9.67
CA LEU A 170 -5.08 -11.20 -8.21
C LEU A 170 -6.19 -12.17 -7.78
N ALA A 171 -7.38 -12.04 -8.36
CA ALA A 171 -8.47 -12.98 -8.10
C ALA A 171 -8.13 -14.41 -8.55
N THR A 172 -7.42 -14.58 -9.67
CA THR A 172 -6.95 -15.90 -10.14
C THR A 172 -5.87 -16.48 -9.25
N ALA A 173 -5.02 -15.63 -8.66
CA ALA A 173 -4.00 -16.00 -7.71
C ALA A 173 -4.53 -16.21 -6.27
N ASN A 174 -5.84 -16.09 -6.05
CA ASN A 174 -6.49 -16.14 -4.73
C ASN A 174 -5.95 -15.11 -3.72
N VAL A 175 -5.55 -13.93 -4.21
CA VAL A 175 -5.16 -12.81 -3.35
C VAL A 175 -6.43 -12.07 -2.91
N ASP A 176 -6.63 -11.94 -1.60
CA ASP A 176 -7.69 -11.13 -1.00
C ASP A 176 -7.29 -9.64 -1.04
N PHE A 177 -8.13 -8.79 -1.65
CA PHE A 177 -7.91 -7.34 -1.73
C PHE A 177 -9.22 -6.59 -1.61
N ILE A 178 -9.12 -5.27 -1.43
CA ILE A 178 -10.25 -4.36 -1.38
C ILE A 178 -10.07 -3.24 -2.41
N ILE A 179 -11.13 -2.95 -3.16
CA ILE A 179 -11.11 -1.86 -4.15
C ILE A 179 -11.59 -0.58 -3.45
N LYS A 180 -10.72 0.43 -3.35
CA LYS A 180 -10.99 1.73 -2.74
C LYS A 180 -11.54 2.71 -3.77
N ARG A 181 -12.70 3.30 -3.51
CA ARG A 181 -13.19 4.37 -4.37
C ARG A 181 -12.41 5.67 -4.14
N HIS A 182 -11.88 6.27 -5.20
CA HIS A 182 -11.31 7.62 -5.09
C HIS A 182 -12.49 8.57 -4.82
N GLY A 183 -12.54 9.12 -3.61
CA GLY A 183 -13.49 10.17 -3.22
C GLY A 183 -14.80 9.79 -2.54
N ASP A 184 -15.17 8.51 -2.30
CA ASP A 184 -16.36 8.16 -1.52
C ASP A 184 -16.42 6.67 -1.17
N GLY A 185 -16.28 6.29 0.11
CA GLY A 185 -16.80 5.03 0.68
C GLY A 185 -16.30 3.70 0.10
N PHE A 186 -15.78 2.84 0.97
CA PHE A 186 -15.43 1.45 0.65
C PHE A 186 -16.65 0.67 0.12
N LEU A 187 -16.49 -0.07 -0.99
CA LEU A 187 -17.38 -1.18 -1.33
C LEU A 187 -16.84 -2.45 -0.65
N PRO A 188 -17.68 -3.26 0.03
CA PRO A 188 -17.22 -4.50 0.63
C PRO A 188 -16.63 -5.42 -0.45
N ALA A 189 -15.45 -5.97 -0.17
CA ALA A 189 -14.77 -6.92 -1.04
C ALA A 189 -15.74 -8.03 -1.45
N ARG A 190 -16.05 -8.11 -2.75
CA ARG A 190 -16.68 -9.31 -3.29
C ARG A 190 -15.59 -10.36 -3.33
N ARG A 191 -15.66 -11.30 -2.39
CA ARG A 191 -14.86 -12.52 -2.43
C ARG A 191 -15.21 -13.27 -3.73
N CYS A 192 -14.41 -13.10 -4.78
CA CYS A 192 -14.55 -13.88 -6.01
C CYS A 192 -14.03 -15.29 -5.73
N ARG A 193 -14.84 -16.12 -5.06
CA ARG A 193 -14.61 -17.57 -5.05
C ARG A 193 -14.96 -18.11 -6.43
N ARG A 194 -13.97 -18.66 -7.14
CA ARG A 194 -14.27 -19.60 -8.24
C ARG A 194 -15.05 -20.77 -7.64
N ASN A 195 -16.26 -21.02 -8.13
CA ASN A 195 -16.88 -22.33 -7.96
C ASN A 195 -16.02 -23.34 -8.72
N GLY A 196 -15.26 -24.14 -7.97
CA GLY A 196 -14.49 -25.25 -8.50
C GLY A 196 -15.40 -26.37 -8.97
N THR A 197 -15.06 -26.88 -10.16
CA THR A 197 -15.18 -28.26 -10.64
C THR A 197 -16.57 -28.88 -10.81
N GLY A 198 -16.99 -28.95 -12.07
CA GLY A 198 -18.03 -29.86 -12.56
C GLY A 198 -17.80 -30.14 -14.04
N GLY A 199 -16.64 -30.69 -14.38
CA GLY A 199 -16.37 -31.23 -15.71
C GLY A 199 -16.59 -32.73 -15.69
N GLU A 200 -17.61 -33.22 -16.40
CA GLU A 200 -17.50 -34.49 -17.12
C GLU A 200 -18.36 -34.45 -18.39
N ARG A 201 -17.75 -34.91 -19.48
CA ARG A 201 -18.24 -34.85 -20.86
C ARG A 201 -18.92 -36.16 -21.26
N ARG A 202 -19.92 -36.00 -22.14
CA ARG A 202 -20.34 -36.92 -23.24
C ARG A 202 -21.03 -38.23 -22.89
N GLY A 203 -22.16 -38.46 -23.56
CA GLY A 203 -22.37 -39.71 -24.28
C GLY A 203 -23.81 -40.21 -24.40
N ARG A 204 -24.39 -40.00 -25.60
CA ARG A 204 -25.62 -40.57 -26.18
C ARG A 204 -26.95 -39.95 -25.78
#